data_AF-A0A960ZXH9-F1
#
_entry.id   AF-A0A960ZXH9-F1
#
_cell.length_a   1.000
_cell.length_b   1.000
_cell.length_c   1.000
_cell.angle_alpha   90.00
_cell.angle_beta   90.00
_cell.angle_gamma   90.00
#
_symmetry.space_group_name_H-M   'P 1'
#
loop_
_entity.id
_entity.type
_entity.pdbx_description
1 polymer ?
#
loop_
_entity_poly.entity_id
_entity_poly.type
_entity_poly.pdbx_seq_one_letter_code
_entity_poly.pdbx_strand_id
1 'polypeptide(L)'
;DDVMNKQRQAIYAFRNEILHTPSPIDIAHEMIEEVCAFGAESFFHSHGEAGGWDAEGYAEWLMEHFPISFEAEDFDDERADIQDLIKIASDKVVSFFDHSIEQKSAQIRALEKEKLIGEGTLNYILRDIMLRRLDRHWKEHLLTMDHLRTEMVMRQVGQRDPLMEFKHEAFKQFDALHREIRAEIAQAIFKFEISLPEREAIDQVIRSMHFETQRNFLAEGRTAPVEEAEQERASEPVGREPVFEQGPPRNAACPCGSGKKYKACCGRAELVEGKNSR
;
A
#
# COMPACT_ATOMS: atom_id res chain seq x y z
N ASP A 1 -14.09 10.79 20.27
CA ASP A 1 -13.17 11.32 19.25
C ASP A 1 -11.69 11.26 19.63
N ASP A 2 -11.31 11.51 20.90
CA ASP A 2 -9.89 11.50 21.31
C ASP A 2 -9.12 10.22 21.00
N VAL A 3 -9.75 9.04 21.15
CA VAL A 3 -9.12 7.73 20.85
C VAL A 3 -8.71 7.65 19.38
N MET A 4 -9.64 7.92 18.46
CA MET A 4 -9.38 7.87 17.01
C MET A 4 -8.35 8.91 16.59
N ASN A 5 -8.35 10.09 17.21
CA ASN A 5 -7.37 11.12 16.91
C ASN A 5 -5.95 10.68 17.34
N LYS A 6 -5.79 10.06 18.51
CA LYS A 6 -4.49 9.53 18.96
C LYS A 6 -3.99 8.41 18.06
N GLN A 7 -4.85 7.46 17.70
CA GLN A 7 -4.51 6.37 16.79
C GLN A 7 -4.08 6.91 15.41
N ARG A 8 -4.85 7.86 14.87
CA ARG A 8 -4.53 8.54 13.60
C ARG A 8 -3.18 9.26 13.65
N GLN A 9 -2.88 9.95 14.75
CA GLN A 9 -1.59 10.63 14.93
C GLN A 9 -0.43 9.65 14.92
N ALA A 10 -0.55 8.51 15.61
CA ALA A 10 0.47 7.46 15.62
C ALA A 10 0.69 6.87 14.21
N ILE A 11 -0.40 6.54 13.50
CA ILE A 11 -0.32 6.00 12.14
C ILE A 11 0.30 7.00 11.17
N TYR A 12 -0.05 8.28 11.24
CA TYR A 12 0.56 9.29 10.37
C TYR A 12 1.99 9.63 10.74
N ALA A 13 2.37 9.54 12.01
CA ALA A 13 3.77 9.68 12.42
C ALA A 13 4.62 8.59 11.75
N PHE A 14 4.19 7.33 11.88
CA PHE A 14 4.86 6.20 11.26
C PHE A 14 4.84 6.26 9.72
N ARG A 15 3.72 6.67 9.11
CA ARG A 15 3.63 6.89 7.65
C ARG A 15 4.64 7.95 7.18
N ASN A 16 4.78 9.03 7.95
CA ASN A 16 5.72 10.10 7.62
C ASN A 16 7.17 9.65 7.78
N GLU A 17 7.46 8.83 8.78
CA GLU A 17 8.76 8.20 8.96
C GLU A 17 9.15 7.35 7.75
N ILE A 18 8.28 6.44 7.29
CA ILE A 18 8.52 5.64 6.07
C ILE A 18 8.80 6.54 4.86
N LEU A 19 8.04 7.63 4.69
CA LEU A 19 8.18 8.54 3.55
C LEU A 19 9.51 9.30 3.56
N HIS A 20 9.96 9.77 4.71
CA HIS A 20 11.06 10.74 4.81
C HIS A 20 12.36 10.14 5.32
N THR A 21 12.36 8.91 5.81
CA THR A 21 13.59 8.25 6.25
C THR A 21 14.59 8.18 5.10
N PRO A 22 15.90 8.42 5.30
CA PRO A 22 16.90 8.28 4.25
C PRO A 22 17.01 6.83 3.76
N SER A 23 16.88 5.86 4.67
CA SER A 23 17.04 4.43 4.42
C SER A 23 15.81 3.65 4.93
N PRO A 24 14.93 3.19 4.02
CA PRO A 24 13.82 2.31 4.39
C PRO A 24 14.27 0.93 4.89
N ILE A 25 15.54 0.58 4.70
CA ILE A 25 16.14 -0.67 5.17
C ILE A 25 16.22 -0.64 6.71
N ASP A 26 16.55 0.50 7.30
CA ASP A 26 16.67 0.65 8.75
C ASP A 26 15.31 0.41 9.43
N ILE A 27 14.23 0.94 8.84
CA ILE A 27 12.85 0.66 9.29
C ILE A 27 12.53 -0.84 9.17
N ALA A 28 13.01 -1.50 8.11
CA ALA A 28 12.79 -2.93 7.94
C ALA A 28 13.53 -3.76 9.01
N HIS A 29 14.73 -3.35 9.43
CA HIS A 29 15.45 -3.99 10.53
C HIS A 29 14.68 -3.88 11.84
N GLU A 30 14.24 -2.67 12.19
CA GLU A 30 13.44 -2.42 13.38
C GLU A 30 12.15 -3.27 13.39
N MET A 31 11.46 -3.36 12.25
CA MET A 31 10.27 -4.22 12.13
C MET A 31 10.58 -5.69 12.32
N ILE A 32 11.71 -6.18 11.79
CA ILE A 32 12.11 -7.58 11.95
C ILE A 32 12.35 -7.90 13.42
N GLU A 33 13.07 -7.03 14.12
CA GLU A 33 13.32 -7.15 15.57
C GLU A 33 12.01 -7.16 16.37
N GLU A 34 11.11 -6.22 16.09
CA GLU A 34 9.80 -6.13 16.76
C GLU A 34 8.94 -7.38 16.50
N VAL A 35 8.95 -7.91 15.27
CA VAL A 35 8.20 -9.15 14.94
C VAL A 35 8.79 -10.34 15.67
N CYS A 36 10.12 -10.48 15.75
CA CYS A 36 10.76 -11.52 16.54
C CYS A 36 10.38 -11.41 18.03
N ALA A 37 10.32 -10.19 18.56
CA ALA A 37 9.88 -9.93 19.93
C ALA A 37 8.42 -10.31 20.19
N PHE A 38 7.50 -9.98 19.27
CA PHE A 38 6.08 -10.35 19.41
C PHE A 38 5.86 -11.87 19.47
N GLY A 39 6.62 -12.62 18.65
CA GLY A 39 6.64 -14.08 18.73
C GLY A 39 7.16 -14.53 20.10
N ALA A 40 8.31 -14.04 20.53
CA ALA A 40 8.92 -14.45 21.79
C ALA A 40 8.01 -14.20 23.00
N GLU A 41 7.30 -13.06 23.05
CA GLU A 41 6.31 -12.75 24.09
C GLU A 41 5.17 -13.78 24.18
N SER A 42 4.86 -14.46 23.07
CA SER A 42 3.75 -15.42 22.99
C SER A 42 4.16 -16.84 23.39
N PHE A 43 5.45 -17.17 23.29
CA PHE A 43 5.98 -18.52 23.55
C PHE A 43 6.86 -18.60 24.81
N PHE A 44 7.34 -17.47 25.34
CA PHE A 44 8.18 -17.42 26.52
C PHE A 44 7.59 -16.49 27.59
N HIS A 45 7.27 -17.05 28.75
CA HIS A 45 6.69 -16.34 29.89
C HIS A 45 7.56 -16.50 31.14
N SER A 46 7.92 -17.74 31.48
CA SER A 46 8.72 -18.09 32.65
C SER A 46 9.19 -19.55 32.56
N HIS A 47 10.47 -19.80 32.83
CA HIS A 47 11.01 -21.17 32.92
C HIS A 47 10.33 -22.05 33.99
N GLY A 48 9.65 -21.44 34.97
CA GLY A 48 9.04 -22.17 36.09
C GLY A 48 7.62 -22.65 35.85
N GLU A 49 6.95 -22.19 34.79
CA GLU A 49 5.59 -22.59 34.46
C GLU A 49 5.58 -23.71 33.41
N ALA A 50 4.79 -24.76 33.63
CA ALA A 50 4.66 -25.84 32.67
C ALA A 50 4.05 -25.30 31.36
N GLY A 51 4.80 -25.39 30.26
CA GLY A 51 4.43 -24.77 28.98
C GLY A 51 4.70 -23.27 28.89
N GLY A 52 5.39 -22.68 29.88
CA GLY A 52 5.82 -21.27 29.86
C GLY A 52 7.09 -21.02 29.03
N TRP A 53 7.66 -22.07 28.43
CA TRP A 53 8.82 -22.04 27.55
C TRP A 53 8.60 -23.01 26.39
N ASP A 54 8.31 -22.48 25.21
CA ASP A 54 8.01 -23.26 24.01
C ASP A 54 8.95 -22.87 22.85
N ALA A 55 10.16 -23.43 22.86
CA ALA A 55 11.17 -23.20 21.83
C ALA A 55 10.75 -23.75 20.46
N GLU A 56 10.05 -24.88 20.43
CA GLU A 56 9.56 -25.52 19.20
C GLU A 56 8.48 -24.64 18.54
N GLY A 57 7.49 -24.20 19.32
CA GLY A 57 6.44 -23.30 18.84
C GLY A 57 7.00 -21.95 18.35
N TYR A 58 8.00 -21.39 19.03
CA TYR A 58 8.64 -20.16 18.56
C TYR A 58 9.39 -20.35 17.23
N ALA A 59 10.14 -21.44 17.08
CA ALA A 59 10.84 -21.75 15.83
C ALA A 59 9.85 -21.95 14.67
N GLU A 60 8.76 -22.70 14.88
CA GLU A 60 7.69 -22.87 13.89
C GLU A 60 7.05 -21.54 13.51
N TRP A 61 6.74 -20.69 14.50
CA TRP A 61 6.15 -19.38 14.27
C TRP A 61 7.07 -18.47 13.45
N LEU A 62 8.37 -18.45 13.75
CA LEU A 62 9.36 -17.70 12.97
C LEU A 62 9.42 -18.17 11.52
N MET A 63 9.35 -19.48 11.28
CA MET A 63 9.35 -20.07 9.92
C MET A 63 8.06 -19.75 9.13
N GLU A 64 6.93 -19.51 9.80
CA GLU A 64 5.71 -19.02 9.15
C GLU A 64 5.85 -17.56 8.69
N HIS A 65 6.61 -16.75 9.44
CA HIS A 65 6.75 -15.31 9.19
C HIS A 65 7.97 -14.95 8.33
N PHE A 66 9.01 -15.78 8.34
CA PHE A 66 10.27 -15.52 7.65
C PHE A 66 10.66 -16.71 6.78
N PRO A 67 11.20 -16.49 5.56
CA PRO A 67 11.66 -17.57 4.69
C PRO A 67 13.04 -18.11 5.12
N ILE A 68 13.19 -18.43 6.40
CA ILE A 68 14.45 -18.82 7.05
C ILE A 68 14.17 -20.03 7.93
N SER A 69 15.11 -20.97 8.00
CA SER A 69 15.01 -22.16 8.85
C SER A 69 15.43 -21.84 10.29
N PHE A 70 14.62 -22.26 11.25
CA PHE A 70 14.91 -22.25 12.67
C PHE A 70 14.81 -23.66 13.23
N GLU A 71 15.66 -23.98 14.20
CA GLU A 71 15.64 -25.24 14.95
C GLU A 71 15.31 -24.93 16.41
N ALA A 72 14.67 -25.85 17.13
CA ALA A 72 14.36 -25.63 18.55
C ALA A 72 15.64 -25.44 19.38
N GLU A 73 16.74 -26.09 18.98
CA GLU A 73 18.06 -25.92 19.59
C GLU A 73 18.60 -24.49 19.48
N ASP A 74 18.10 -23.67 18.55
CA ASP A 74 18.47 -22.24 18.48
C ASP A 74 17.99 -21.47 19.73
N PHE A 75 16.99 -22.00 20.46
CA PHE A 75 16.31 -21.32 21.57
C PHE A 75 16.23 -22.13 22.89
N ASP A 76 16.83 -23.31 22.93
CA ASP A 76 16.77 -24.24 24.08
C ASP A 76 17.96 -24.05 25.07
N ASP A 77 18.35 -22.79 25.34
CA ASP A 77 19.35 -22.47 26.36
C ASP A 77 18.68 -22.03 27.67
N GLU A 78 18.74 -22.89 28.69
CA GLU A 78 18.19 -22.63 30.04
C GLU A 78 18.78 -21.39 30.74
N ARG A 79 19.89 -20.84 30.24
CA ARG A 79 20.54 -19.65 30.80
C ARG A 79 20.23 -18.37 30.02
N ALA A 80 19.70 -18.48 28.81
CA ALA A 80 19.34 -17.34 27.99
C ALA A 80 18.09 -16.68 28.56
N ASP A 81 18.09 -15.35 28.62
CA ASP A 81 16.85 -14.61 28.87
C ASP A 81 16.05 -14.42 27.57
N ILE A 82 14.82 -13.94 27.69
CA ILE A 82 13.96 -13.71 26.52
C ILE A 82 14.60 -12.70 25.54
N GLN A 83 15.37 -11.73 26.03
CA GLN A 83 16.02 -10.74 25.16
C GLN A 83 17.17 -11.36 24.35
N ASP A 84 17.91 -12.29 24.95
CA ASP A 84 18.94 -13.07 24.26
C ASP A 84 18.31 -13.90 23.13
N LEU A 85 17.18 -14.56 23.38
CA LEU A 85 16.45 -15.33 22.35
C LEU A 85 15.94 -14.46 21.21
N ILE A 86 15.32 -13.31 21.54
CA ILE A 86 14.86 -12.33 20.55
C ILE A 86 16.04 -11.90 19.67
N LYS A 87 17.19 -11.62 20.29
CA LYS A 87 18.39 -11.20 19.58
C LYS A 87 18.94 -12.30 18.66
N ILE A 88 18.99 -13.55 19.12
CA ILE A 88 19.40 -14.69 18.30
C ILE A 88 18.51 -14.79 17.06
N ALA A 89 17.19 -14.72 17.24
CA ALA A 89 16.24 -14.75 16.14
C ALA A 89 16.45 -13.54 15.21
N SER A 90 16.43 -12.32 15.75
CA SER A 90 16.51 -11.10 14.95
C SER A 90 17.83 -10.98 14.19
N ASP A 91 18.98 -11.29 14.80
CA ASP A 91 20.28 -11.23 14.13
C ASP A 91 20.34 -12.21 12.94
N LYS A 92 19.77 -13.41 13.10
CA LYS A 92 19.67 -14.42 12.03
C LYS A 92 18.74 -13.94 10.90
N VAL A 93 17.60 -13.33 11.23
CA VAL A 93 16.68 -12.78 10.21
C VAL A 93 17.26 -11.57 9.49
N VAL A 94 17.84 -10.62 10.23
CA VAL A 94 18.44 -9.39 9.69
C VAL A 94 19.62 -9.72 8.79
N SER A 95 20.51 -10.63 9.19
CA SER A 95 21.64 -11.02 8.34
C SER A 95 21.20 -11.67 7.02
N PHE A 96 20.15 -12.50 7.06
CA PHE A 96 19.57 -13.07 5.84
C PHE A 96 18.90 -11.99 4.97
N PHE A 97 18.19 -11.05 5.60
CA PHE A 97 17.58 -9.91 4.92
C PHE A 97 18.63 -9.04 4.23
N ASP A 98 19.71 -8.69 4.91
CA ASP A 98 20.80 -7.89 4.37
C ASP A 98 21.43 -8.55 3.16
N HIS A 99 21.67 -9.87 3.22
CA HIS A 99 22.19 -10.61 2.08
C HIS A 99 21.21 -10.58 0.88
N SER A 100 19.91 -10.74 1.13
CA SER A 100 18.88 -10.66 0.10
C SER A 100 18.80 -9.26 -0.53
N ILE A 101 18.85 -8.22 0.30
CA ILE A 101 18.81 -6.82 -0.13
C ILE A 101 20.07 -6.45 -0.88
N GLU A 102 21.24 -6.90 -0.48
CA GLU A 102 22.49 -6.66 -1.20
C GLU A 102 22.44 -7.22 -2.62
N GLN A 103 21.98 -8.47 -2.79
CA GLN A 103 21.79 -9.08 -4.10
C GLN A 103 20.81 -8.29 -4.98
N LYS A 104 19.64 -7.92 -4.41
CA LYS A 104 18.62 -7.13 -5.11
C LYS A 104 19.12 -5.72 -5.45
N SER A 105 19.88 -5.10 -4.54
CA SER A 105 20.51 -3.78 -4.74
C SER A 105 21.53 -3.82 -5.88
N ALA A 106 22.35 -4.87 -5.96
CA ALA A 106 23.30 -5.05 -7.06
C ALA A 106 22.58 -5.17 -8.42
N GLN A 107 21.48 -5.93 -8.49
CA GLN A 107 20.65 -6.04 -9.69
C GLN A 107 20.04 -4.68 -10.08
N ILE A 108 19.44 -3.96 -9.12
CA ILE A 108 18.86 -2.63 -9.35
C ILE A 108 19.92 -1.64 -9.84
N ARG A 109 21.10 -1.58 -9.21
CA ARG A 109 22.19 -0.69 -9.63
C ARG A 109 22.67 -0.97 -11.05
N ALA A 110 22.70 -2.23 -11.47
CA ALA A 110 23.04 -2.58 -12.85
C ALA A 110 22.03 -2.01 -13.85
N LEU A 111 20.73 -2.09 -13.52
CA LEU A 111 19.64 -1.56 -14.35
C LEU A 111 19.60 -0.03 -14.38
N GLU A 112 19.89 0.62 -13.24
CA GLU A 112 20.04 2.08 -13.15
C GLU A 112 21.19 2.56 -14.03
N LYS A 113 22.33 1.85 -14.02
CA LYS A 113 23.49 2.16 -14.88
C LYS A 113 23.17 2.06 -16.37
N GLU A 114 22.30 1.10 -16.75
CA GLU A 114 21.78 0.96 -18.11
C GLU A 114 20.66 1.96 -18.45
N LYS A 115 20.23 2.79 -17.48
CA LYS A 115 19.10 3.73 -17.59
C LYS A 115 17.77 3.07 -17.93
N LEU A 116 17.61 1.79 -17.56
CA LEU A 116 16.35 1.05 -17.73
C LEU A 116 15.34 1.40 -16.62
N ILE A 117 15.84 1.80 -15.45
CA ILE A 117 15.05 2.24 -14.30
C ILE A 117 15.66 3.52 -13.71
N GLY A 118 14.87 4.24 -12.88
CA GLY A 118 15.31 5.48 -12.24
C GLY A 118 16.22 5.24 -11.04
N GLU A 119 17.01 6.25 -10.66
CA GLU A 119 17.85 6.19 -9.47
C GLU A 119 17.01 6.06 -8.19
N GLY A 120 17.52 5.28 -7.23
CA GLY A 120 16.86 5.08 -5.94
C GLY A 120 15.65 4.16 -6.03
N THR A 121 15.57 3.31 -7.07
CA THR A 121 14.44 2.41 -7.29
C THR A 121 14.24 1.45 -6.11
N LEU A 122 15.31 0.96 -5.48
CA LEU A 122 15.20 0.09 -4.30
C LEU A 122 14.45 0.77 -3.16
N ASN A 123 14.85 2.00 -2.81
CA ASN A 123 14.19 2.74 -1.73
C ASN A 123 12.75 3.10 -2.09
N TYR A 124 12.45 3.33 -3.36
CA TYR A 124 11.07 3.50 -3.82
C TYR A 124 10.24 2.23 -3.61
N ILE A 125 10.75 1.07 -4.04
CA ILE A 125 10.08 -0.23 -3.89
C ILE A 125 9.80 -0.53 -2.41
N LEU A 126 10.79 -0.39 -1.54
CA LEU A 126 10.62 -0.67 -0.11
C LEU A 126 9.56 0.24 0.52
N ARG A 127 9.60 1.55 0.23
CA ARG A 127 8.55 2.48 0.71
C ARG A 127 7.17 2.13 0.17
N ASP A 128 7.06 1.79 -1.10
CA ASP A 128 5.78 1.42 -1.71
C ASP A 128 5.19 0.16 -1.04
N ILE A 129 6.01 -0.86 -0.78
CA ILE A 129 5.59 -2.07 -0.06
C ILE A 129 5.07 -1.70 1.34
N MET A 130 5.86 -0.96 2.12
CA MET A 130 5.52 -0.55 3.48
C MET A 130 4.22 0.26 3.52
N LEU A 131 4.12 1.30 2.69
CA LEU A 131 2.96 2.20 2.65
C LEU A 131 1.69 1.49 2.19
N ARG A 132 1.77 0.58 1.22
CA ARG A 132 0.59 -0.17 0.76
C ARG A 132 0.02 -1.06 1.86
N ARG A 133 0.89 -1.70 2.65
CA ARG A 133 0.46 -2.54 3.78
C ARG A 133 -0.14 -1.69 4.89
N LEU A 134 0.55 -0.62 5.29
CA LEU A 134 0.06 0.35 6.28
C LEU A 134 -1.30 0.93 5.89
N ASP A 135 -1.43 1.46 4.66
CA ASP A 135 -2.65 2.13 4.20
C ASP A 135 -3.81 1.14 4.03
N ARG A 136 -3.56 -0.15 3.77
CA ARG A 136 -4.59 -1.20 3.73
C ARG A 136 -5.12 -1.50 5.13
N HIS A 137 -4.23 -1.89 6.03
CA HIS A 137 -4.55 -2.22 7.41
C HIS A 137 -5.23 -1.07 8.15
N TRP A 138 -4.77 0.15 7.95
CA TRP A 138 -5.41 1.31 8.56
C TRP A 138 -6.86 1.50 8.11
N LYS A 139 -7.16 1.27 6.82
CA LYS A 139 -8.54 1.35 6.32
C LYS A 139 -9.43 0.25 6.92
N GLU A 140 -8.90 -0.97 7.03
CA GLU A 140 -9.59 -2.10 7.64
C GLU A 140 -9.87 -1.82 9.13
N HIS A 141 -8.89 -1.30 9.86
CA HIS A 141 -9.07 -0.87 11.25
C HIS A 141 -10.12 0.22 11.43
N LEU A 142 -10.18 1.22 10.55
CA LEU A 142 -11.21 2.26 10.61
C LEU A 142 -12.62 1.65 10.54
N LEU A 143 -12.81 0.63 9.70
CA LEU A 143 -14.08 -0.10 9.61
C LEU A 143 -14.36 -0.88 10.90
N THR A 144 -13.36 -1.60 11.43
CA THR A 144 -13.46 -2.32 12.71
C THR A 144 -13.84 -1.39 13.86
N MET A 145 -13.26 -0.18 13.89
CA MET A 145 -13.55 0.83 14.91
C MET A 145 -14.97 1.40 14.80
N ASP A 146 -15.52 1.52 13.60
CA ASP A 146 -16.92 1.94 13.39
C ASP A 146 -17.91 0.85 13.83
N HIS A 147 -17.60 -0.43 13.58
CA HIS A 147 -18.38 -1.56 14.12
C HIS A 147 -18.33 -1.58 15.65
N LEU A 148 -17.13 -1.47 16.24
CA LEU A 148 -16.95 -1.43 17.69
C LEU A 148 -17.75 -0.29 18.34
N ARG A 149 -17.75 0.90 17.73
CA ARG A 149 -18.56 2.03 18.22
C ARG A 149 -20.05 1.71 18.19
N THR A 150 -20.53 1.06 17.13
CA THR A 150 -21.95 0.70 16.97
C THR A 150 -22.38 -0.34 18.00
N GLU A 151 -21.56 -1.36 18.26
CA GLU A 151 -21.84 -2.38 19.28
C GLU A 151 -21.90 -1.79 20.69
N MET A 152 -21.05 -0.82 21.01
CA MET A 152 -21.02 -0.20 22.34
C MET A 152 -22.28 0.62 22.62
N VAL A 153 -22.90 1.22 21.59
CA VAL A 153 -24.21 1.87 21.73
C VAL A 153 -25.30 0.84 22.08
N MET A 154 -25.23 -0.37 21.53
CA MET A 154 -26.21 -1.43 21.81
C MET A 154 -26.02 -2.08 23.20
N ARG A 155 -24.80 -2.06 23.77
CA ARG A 155 -24.47 -2.63 25.08
C ARG A 155 -24.81 -1.73 26.29
N GLN A 156 -25.45 -0.58 26.08
CA GLN A 156 -25.85 0.36 27.16
C GLN A 156 -26.86 -0.21 28.19
N VAL A 157 -27.22 -1.49 28.13
CA VAL A 157 -28.08 -2.19 29.10
C VAL A 157 -27.26 -2.85 30.25
N GLY A 158 -25.92 -2.73 30.26
CA GLY A 158 -25.04 -3.31 31.29
C GLY A 158 -24.54 -2.34 32.36
N GLN A 159 -24.21 -2.85 33.56
CA GLN A 159 -23.73 -2.07 34.73
C GLN A 159 -22.32 -1.44 34.59
N ARG A 160 -21.61 -1.64 33.47
CA ARG A 160 -20.24 -1.12 33.23
C ARG A 160 -20.27 0.14 32.39
N ASP A 161 -19.28 1.02 32.56
CA ASP A 161 -19.13 2.27 31.81
C ASP A 161 -18.78 1.97 30.33
N PRO A 162 -19.71 2.20 29.37
CA PRO A 162 -19.50 1.87 27.96
C PRO A 162 -18.31 2.61 27.33
N LEU A 163 -17.98 3.81 27.84
CA LEU A 163 -16.86 4.59 27.33
C LEU A 163 -15.52 3.95 27.71
N MET A 164 -15.42 3.40 28.92
CA MET A 164 -14.21 2.73 29.39
C MET A 164 -14.00 1.39 28.67
N GLU A 165 -15.08 0.63 28.44
CA GLU A 165 -15.01 -0.60 27.65
C GLU A 165 -14.58 -0.30 26.20
N PHE A 166 -15.17 0.71 25.57
CA PHE A 166 -14.76 1.14 24.22
C PHE A 166 -13.28 1.49 24.17
N LYS A 167 -12.76 2.27 25.13
CA LYS A 167 -11.34 2.65 25.17
C LYS A 167 -10.42 1.43 25.30
N HIS A 168 -10.78 0.48 26.17
CA HIS A 168 -10.00 -0.72 26.39
C HIS A 168 -9.97 -1.59 25.13
N GLU A 169 -11.13 -1.83 24.52
CA GLU A 169 -11.23 -2.66 23.32
C GLU A 169 -10.55 -1.98 22.12
N ALA A 170 -10.74 -0.67 21.96
CA ALA A 170 -10.06 0.12 20.94
C ALA A 170 -8.53 0.07 21.06
N PHE A 171 -8.00 0.01 22.29
CA PHE A 171 -6.57 -0.12 22.52
C PHE A 171 -6.07 -1.49 22.08
N LYS A 172 -6.77 -2.58 22.46
CA LYS A 172 -6.44 -3.94 22.02
C LYS A 172 -6.44 -4.08 20.50
N GLN A 173 -7.48 -3.57 19.84
CA GLN A 173 -7.57 -3.59 18.38
C GLN A 173 -6.44 -2.79 17.72
N PHE A 174 -6.02 -1.68 18.33
CA PHE A 174 -4.91 -0.88 17.81
C PHE A 174 -3.54 -1.53 18.04
N ASP A 175 -3.35 -2.24 19.15
CA ASP A 175 -2.13 -3.02 19.38
C ASP A 175 -2.04 -4.19 18.40
N ALA A 176 -3.15 -4.91 18.17
CA ALA A 176 -3.23 -5.97 17.17
C ALA A 176 -2.89 -5.43 15.76
N LEU A 177 -3.51 -4.32 15.36
CA LEU A 177 -3.19 -3.62 14.10
C LEU A 177 -1.69 -3.33 13.97
N HIS A 178 -1.07 -2.84 15.05
CA HIS A 178 0.35 -2.48 15.06
C HIS A 178 1.24 -3.70 14.80
N ARG A 179 0.93 -4.84 15.44
CA ARG A 179 1.61 -6.13 15.24
C ARG A 179 1.39 -6.66 13.82
N GLU A 180 0.15 -6.64 13.33
CA GLU A 180 -0.23 -7.12 11.99
C GLU A 180 0.47 -6.34 10.86
N ILE A 181 0.52 -5.01 10.96
CA ILE A 181 1.20 -4.17 9.97
C ILE A 181 2.68 -4.55 9.87
N ARG A 182 3.36 -4.72 11.01
CA ARG A 182 4.79 -5.05 11.06
C ARG A 182 5.05 -6.44 10.50
N ALA A 183 4.29 -7.43 10.94
CA ALA A 183 4.40 -8.80 10.46
C ALA A 183 4.20 -8.88 8.94
N GLU A 184 3.16 -8.25 8.42
CA GLU A 184 2.91 -8.27 6.98
C GLU A 184 3.95 -7.50 6.17
N ILE A 185 4.44 -6.36 6.68
CA ILE A 185 5.51 -5.62 6.00
C ILE A 185 6.77 -6.48 5.98
N ALA A 186 7.18 -7.03 7.13
CA ALA A 186 8.35 -7.89 7.27
C ALA A 186 8.26 -9.09 6.32
N GLN A 187 7.11 -9.74 6.20
CA GLN A 187 6.90 -10.81 5.21
C GLN A 187 7.00 -10.31 3.76
N ALA A 188 6.40 -9.16 3.45
CA ALA A 188 6.33 -8.64 2.09
C ALA A 188 7.69 -8.17 1.55
N ILE A 189 8.56 -7.63 2.40
CA ILE A 189 9.91 -7.19 2.01
C ILE A 189 10.84 -8.37 1.67
N PHE A 190 10.58 -9.58 2.18
CA PHE A 190 11.31 -10.77 1.71
C PHE A 190 10.83 -11.24 0.33
N LYS A 191 9.51 -11.16 0.09
CA LYS A 191 8.85 -11.76 -1.08
C LYS A 191 8.96 -10.95 -2.38
N PHE A 192 9.41 -9.68 -2.34
CA PHE A 192 9.47 -8.91 -3.58
C PHE A 192 10.59 -9.40 -4.50
N GLU A 193 10.24 -9.52 -5.78
CA GLU A 193 11.15 -9.89 -6.86
C GLU A 193 11.29 -8.73 -7.84
N ILE A 194 12.49 -8.57 -8.41
CA ILE A 194 12.73 -7.58 -9.45
C ILE A 194 12.36 -8.24 -10.78
N SER A 195 11.16 -7.95 -11.28
CA SER A 195 10.78 -8.34 -12.62
C SER A 195 11.13 -7.23 -13.60
N LEU A 196 11.99 -7.54 -14.56
CA LEU A 196 12.24 -6.65 -15.69
C LEU A 196 11.08 -6.77 -16.67
N PRO A 197 10.53 -5.66 -17.18
CA PRO A 197 9.75 -5.75 -18.40
C PRO A 197 10.64 -6.37 -19.48
N GLU A 198 10.20 -7.51 -20.03
CA GLU A 198 10.87 -8.18 -21.12
C GLU A 198 11.13 -7.15 -22.23
N ARG A 199 12.35 -7.11 -22.79
CA ARG A 199 12.71 -6.12 -23.84
C ARG A 199 11.69 -6.10 -24.98
N GLU A 200 11.03 -7.22 -25.25
CA GLU A 200 9.96 -7.33 -26.24
C GLU A 200 8.72 -6.50 -25.90
N ALA A 201 8.34 -6.37 -24.63
CA ALA A 201 7.23 -5.53 -24.19
C ALA A 201 7.55 -4.05 -24.34
N ILE A 202 8.79 -3.64 -24.04
CA ILE A 202 9.27 -2.27 -24.28
C ILE A 202 9.34 -1.98 -25.77
N ASP A 203 9.88 -2.89 -26.58
CA ASP A 203 9.96 -2.76 -28.04
C ASP A 203 8.57 -2.73 -28.69
N GLN A 204 7.60 -3.49 -28.19
CA GLN A 204 6.22 -3.44 -28.67
C GLN A 204 5.56 -2.10 -28.34
N VAL A 205 5.80 -1.53 -27.16
CA VAL A 205 5.30 -0.20 -26.79
C VAL A 205 5.99 0.90 -27.61
N ILE A 206 7.29 0.81 -27.87
CA ILE A 206 8.00 1.76 -28.74
C ILE A 206 7.53 1.64 -30.20
N ARG A 207 7.32 0.41 -30.71
CA ARG A 207 6.78 0.18 -32.05
C ARG A 207 5.34 0.68 -32.18
N SER A 208 4.49 0.50 -31.17
CA SER A 208 3.12 1.00 -31.20
C SER A 208 3.08 2.53 -31.16
N MET A 209 3.96 3.17 -30.37
CA MET A 209 4.10 4.63 -30.36
C MET A 209 4.61 5.18 -31.70
N HIS A 210 5.58 4.52 -32.36
CA HIS A 210 6.06 4.91 -33.70
C HIS A 210 5.02 4.69 -34.80
N PHE A 211 4.14 3.69 -34.66
CA PHE A 211 3.05 3.43 -35.60
C PHE A 211 1.96 4.52 -35.52
N GLU A 212 1.68 5.04 -34.33
CA GLU A 212 0.76 6.18 -34.13
C GLU A 212 1.32 7.50 -34.67
N THR A 213 2.63 7.74 -34.55
CA THR A 213 3.26 8.94 -35.11
C THR A 213 3.26 8.94 -36.65
N GLN A 214 3.44 7.76 -37.27
CA GLN A 214 3.36 7.64 -38.74
C GLN A 214 1.93 7.76 -39.28
N ARG A 215 0.91 7.32 -38.53
CA ARG A 215 -0.51 7.51 -38.92
C ARG A 215 -0.91 8.99 -38.89
N ASN A 216 -0.41 9.75 -37.92
CA ASN A 216 -0.72 11.18 -37.85
C ASN A 216 -0.03 11.98 -38.97
N PHE A 217 1.17 11.58 -39.40
CA PHE A 217 1.86 12.23 -40.54
C PHE A 217 1.25 11.93 -41.92
N LEU A 218 0.57 10.79 -42.08
CA LEU A 218 -0.12 10.41 -43.33
C LEU A 218 -1.57 10.93 -43.39
N ALA A 219 -2.16 11.34 -42.27
CA ALA A 219 -3.53 11.85 -42.19
C ALA A 219 -3.66 13.36 -42.51
N GLU A 220 -2.59 14.15 -42.39
CA GLU A 220 -2.61 15.60 -42.69
C GLU A 220 -2.31 15.95 -44.16
N GLY A 221 -2.20 14.95 -45.05
CA GLY A 221 -1.73 15.12 -46.43
C GLY A 221 -2.72 14.78 -47.55
N ARG A 222 -4.04 14.69 -47.30
CA ARG A 222 -5.03 14.43 -48.37
C ARG A 222 -6.29 15.27 -48.21
N THR A 223 -6.25 16.49 -48.73
CA THR A 223 -7.46 17.16 -49.24
C THR A 223 -7.82 16.50 -50.58
N ALA A 224 -8.91 15.75 -50.63
CA ALA A 224 -9.52 15.28 -51.87
C ALA A 224 -10.86 16.01 -52.10
N PRO A 225 -11.24 16.35 -53.34
CA PRO A 225 -12.34 17.25 -53.65
C PRO A 225 -13.71 16.59 -53.48
N VAL A 226 -14.70 17.43 -53.19
CA VAL A 226 -16.14 17.09 -53.11
C VAL A 226 -16.73 17.05 -54.53
N GLU A 227 -17.36 15.94 -54.91
CA GLU A 227 -18.38 15.88 -55.96
C GLU A 227 -19.54 15.00 -55.50
N GLU A 228 -20.77 15.49 -55.74
CA GLU A 228 -22.07 14.95 -55.34
C GLU A 228 -22.70 13.99 -56.37
N ALA A 229 -23.71 13.25 -55.87
CA ALA A 229 -24.76 12.47 -56.55
C ALA A 229 -24.38 11.01 -56.93
N GLU A 230 -25.19 9.97 -56.70
CA GLU A 230 -26.62 9.82 -56.35
C GLU A 230 -26.90 8.37 -55.87
N GLN A 231 -27.85 8.20 -54.92
CA GLN A 231 -28.80 7.07 -54.63
C GLN A 231 -28.35 5.58 -54.77
N GLU A 232 -28.62 4.63 -53.85
CA GLU A 232 -29.95 4.19 -53.38
C GLU A 232 -29.86 3.17 -52.19
N ARG A 233 -30.81 3.31 -51.24
CA ARG A 233 -31.37 2.45 -50.16
C ARG A 233 -30.77 1.07 -49.78
N ALA A 234 -30.61 0.84 -48.46
CA ALA A 234 -31.47 -0.08 -47.65
C ALA A 234 -31.18 -0.01 -46.12
N SER A 235 -32.27 -0.12 -45.35
CA SER A 235 -32.51 -0.12 -43.89
C SER A 235 -31.84 -1.30 -43.14
N GLU A 236 -31.60 -1.40 -41.82
CA GLU A 236 -32.16 -0.82 -40.57
C GLU A 236 -31.26 -1.24 -39.34
N PRO A 237 -31.63 -1.03 -38.05
CA PRO A 237 -31.03 -0.09 -37.11
C PRO A 237 -30.06 -0.69 -36.04
N VAL A 238 -29.17 0.12 -35.45
CA VAL A 238 -28.49 -0.21 -34.18
C VAL A 238 -28.57 0.99 -33.23
N GLY A 239 -28.76 0.67 -31.94
CA GLY A 239 -29.25 1.54 -30.87
C GLY A 239 -28.44 2.81 -30.63
N ARG A 240 -29.19 3.87 -30.29
CA ARG A 240 -28.70 5.12 -29.70
C ARG A 240 -28.28 4.85 -28.25
N GLU A 241 -27.03 5.17 -27.91
CA GLU A 241 -26.67 5.58 -26.55
C GLU A 241 -26.57 7.11 -26.49
N PRO A 242 -27.03 7.76 -25.41
CA PRO A 242 -27.08 9.21 -25.32
C PRO A 242 -25.69 9.79 -25.08
N VAL A 243 -25.24 10.67 -25.98
CA VAL A 243 -24.08 11.53 -25.77
C VAL A 243 -24.45 12.56 -24.69
N PHE A 244 -23.89 12.41 -23.49
CA PHE A 244 -23.87 13.50 -22.51
C PHE A 244 -22.89 14.57 -23.00
N GLU A 245 -23.41 15.74 -23.38
CA GLU A 245 -22.61 16.95 -23.60
C GLU A 245 -21.90 17.34 -22.30
N GLN A 246 -20.65 16.93 -22.13
CA GLN A 246 -19.81 17.47 -21.07
C GLN A 246 -19.18 18.77 -21.57
N GLY A 247 -19.49 19.86 -20.89
CA GLY A 247 -18.86 21.17 -21.11
C GLY A 247 -17.33 21.14 -20.95
N PRO A 248 -16.64 22.24 -21.30
CA PRO A 248 -15.19 22.29 -21.30
C PRO A 248 -14.57 21.83 -19.96
N PRO A 249 -13.38 21.20 -19.97
CA PRO A 249 -12.72 20.76 -18.75
C PRO A 249 -12.58 21.89 -17.72
N ARG A 250 -12.79 21.62 -16.43
CA ARG A 250 -12.86 22.64 -15.35
C ARG A 250 -11.68 23.62 -15.31
N ASN A 251 -10.50 23.22 -15.77
CA ASN A 251 -9.30 24.06 -15.78
C ASN A 251 -8.96 24.69 -17.15
N ALA A 252 -9.74 24.40 -18.20
CA ALA A 252 -9.55 24.97 -19.54
C ALA A 252 -9.91 26.47 -19.57
N ALA A 253 -9.46 27.17 -20.61
CA ALA A 253 -9.85 28.56 -20.84
C ALA A 253 -11.37 28.66 -21.06
N CYS A 254 -11.99 29.66 -20.46
CA CYS A 254 -13.44 29.81 -20.51
C CYS A 254 -13.89 30.28 -21.92
N PRO A 255 -14.89 29.62 -22.55
CA PRO A 255 -15.32 29.94 -23.92
C PRO A 255 -16.01 31.30 -24.06
N CYS A 256 -16.33 31.99 -22.95
CA CYS A 256 -16.90 33.34 -22.97
C CYS A 256 -15.88 34.47 -23.27
N GLY A 257 -14.62 34.13 -23.55
CA GLY A 257 -13.58 35.10 -23.90
C GLY A 257 -13.03 35.91 -22.71
N SER A 258 -13.35 35.54 -21.48
CA SER A 258 -12.96 36.29 -20.27
C SER A 258 -11.49 36.16 -19.85
N GLY A 259 -10.71 35.31 -20.53
CA GLY A 259 -9.31 35.01 -20.18
C GLY A 259 -9.11 34.22 -18.88
N LYS A 260 -10.19 33.81 -18.19
CA LYS A 260 -10.15 33.04 -16.92
C LYS A 260 -10.36 31.54 -17.17
N LYS A 261 -9.95 30.69 -16.21
CA LYS A 261 -10.25 29.25 -16.23
C LYS A 261 -11.76 28.97 -16.04
N TYR A 262 -12.30 27.96 -16.70
CA TYR A 262 -13.76 27.67 -16.74
C TYR A 262 -14.40 27.58 -15.34
N LYS A 263 -13.79 26.86 -14.38
CA LYS A 263 -14.26 26.77 -12.98
C LYS A 263 -14.36 28.10 -12.23
N ALA A 264 -13.59 29.11 -12.65
CA ALA A 264 -13.55 30.41 -12.02
C ALA A 264 -14.43 31.44 -12.74
N CYS A 265 -15.13 31.03 -13.81
CA CYS A 265 -16.01 31.86 -14.63
C CYS A 265 -17.36 31.15 -14.83
N CYS A 266 -17.68 30.68 -16.04
CA CYS A 266 -18.99 30.10 -16.35
C CYS A 266 -19.28 28.79 -15.58
N GLY A 267 -18.27 27.97 -15.30
CA GLY A 267 -18.40 26.75 -14.49
C GLY A 267 -18.57 27.01 -12.98
N ARG A 268 -18.68 28.27 -12.55
CA ARG A 268 -18.98 28.63 -11.15
C ARG A 268 -20.49 28.68 -10.88
N ALA A 269 -21.31 28.89 -11.91
CA ALA A 269 -22.77 28.95 -11.79
C ALA A 269 -23.42 27.56 -11.62
N GLU A 270 -22.83 26.50 -12.19
CA GLU A 270 -23.35 25.12 -12.09
C GLU A 270 -23.18 24.47 -10.70
N LEU A 271 -22.35 25.01 -9.81
CA LEU A 271 -22.09 24.44 -8.48
C LEU A 271 -23.02 24.96 -7.37
N VAL A 272 -23.90 25.92 -7.66
CA VAL A 272 -24.80 26.51 -6.65
C VAL A 272 -26.21 25.90 -6.70
N GLU A 273 -26.60 25.23 -7.79
CA GLU A 273 -27.93 24.61 -7.92
C GLU A 273 -27.99 23.13 -7.51
N GLY A 274 -26.84 22.48 -7.23
CA GLY A 274 -26.79 21.06 -6.86
C GLY A 274 -26.92 20.74 -5.35
N LYS A 275 -27.22 21.72 -4.49
CA LYS A 275 -27.31 21.52 -3.01
C LYS A 275 -28.68 21.71 -2.39
N ASN A 276 -29.75 21.74 -3.18
CA ASN A 276 -31.13 21.64 -2.69
C ASN A 276 -31.95 20.71 -3.59
N SER A 277 -31.83 19.39 -3.39
CA SER A 277 -32.92 18.42 -3.61
C SER A 277 -32.48 16.99 -3.28
N ARG A 278 -33.23 16.39 -2.34
CA ARG A 278 -33.26 15.01 -1.84
C ARG A 278 -32.27 14.64 -0.74
#